data_AF-A0A3N1GUZ4-F1
#
_entry.id   AF-A0A3N1GUZ4-F1
#
_cell.length_a   1.000
_cell.length_b   1.000
_cell.length_c   1.000
_cell.angle_alpha   90.00
_cell.angle_beta   90.00
_cell.angle_gamma   90.00
#
_symmetry.space_group_name_H-M   'P 1'
#
loop_
_entity.id
_entity.type
_entity.pdbx_description
1 polymer ?
#
loop_
_entity_poly.entity_id
_entity_poly.type
_entity_poly.pdbx_seq_one_letter_code
_entity_poly.pdbx_strand_id
1 'polypeptide(L)'
;MRTALRRRLAVLAAAVLAAAGVLVGTGGPAHALISPGTVLSATTATLPGELSPLATGKRIQYVTTTVAGLTTIATGLILTPKSGKKNRTVAWSHGTTGLADRCAPSASQAVFWPEARAAIAGLLRKGWTVAAPDYPGLGTPEAHPYLVGNSEGRAVIDSVKAARHLDGALSTQYAVDGHSQGGQGALFAGQLAPTYDGALVLKGVATIAPVSNLDQIAPYIPGTPGQGYLVMALYGINAVEPTFNPATYLAPPARQLTSVLQTGCLEEILAAYAPLTPEQLVPGGVVSPAVLTRLARYGNPATVAPSAPILIVQGTDDDAVPYDITAGSLLAQLSDYGQPVEFVPLPGETHDGAVLASVETVATWIATRFT
;
A
#
# COMPACT_ATOMS: atom_id res chain seq x y z
N MET A 1 43.45 -43.44 -37.87
CA MET A 1 43.45 -44.77 -38.50
C MET A 1 42.35 -45.61 -37.87
N ARG A 2 41.38 -46.03 -38.70
CA ARG A 2 40.62 -47.30 -38.67
C ARG A 2 39.85 -47.61 -37.37
N THR A 3 38.56 -47.30 -37.26
CA THR A 3 37.39 -48.07 -37.75
C THR A 3 37.50 -49.61 -37.74
N ALA A 4 36.56 -50.20 -36.98
CA ALA A 4 35.75 -51.38 -37.27
C ALA A 4 36.29 -52.81 -36.99
N LEU A 5 35.61 -53.53 -36.07
CA LEU A 5 35.04 -54.87 -36.30
C LEU A 5 34.14 -55.27 -35.10
N ARG A 6 32.81 -55.12 -35.17
CA ARG A 6 31.78 -56.08 -35.64
C ARG A 6 31.74 -57.44 -34.91
N ARG A 7 30.68 -57.56 -34.10
CA ARG A 7 29.64 -58.62 -34.06
C ARG A 7 30.07 -60.07 -33.78
N ARG A 8 29.46 -60.65 -32.73
CA ARG A 8 28.64 -61.88 -32.81
C ARG A 8 27.63 -61.93 -31.65
N LEU A 9 26.35 -62.02 -32.01
CA LEU A 9 25.23 -62.40 -31.13
C LEU A 9 25.36 -63.89 -30.76
N ALA A 10 25.01 -64.25 -29.53
CA ALA A 10 24.32 -65.50 -29.23
C ALA A 10 23.52 -65.35 -27.95
N VAL A 11 22.22 -65.62 -28.09
CA VAL A 11 21.13 -65.59 -27.13
C VAL A 11 21.30 -66.67 -26.05
N LEU A 12 21.07 -66.33 -24.77
CA LEU A 12 20.36 -67.21 -23.84
C LEU A 12 19.87 -66.42 -22.61
N ALA A 13 18.57 -66.55 -22.41
CA ALA A 13 17.76 -65.87 -21.42
C ALA A 13 17.94 -66.47 -20.02
N ALA A 14 17.96 -65.62 -18.99
CA ALA A 14 17.52 -65.98 -17.64
C ALA A 14 17.03 -64.73 -16.91
N ALA A 15 15.77 -64.83 -16.49
CA ALA A 15 14.96 -63.82 -15.83
C ALA A 15 15.64 -63.10 -14.66
N VAL A 16 15.60 -61.76 -14.70
CA VAL A 16 15.52 -60.91 -13.51
C VAL A 16 14.39 -59.90 -13.75
N LEU A 17 13.16 -60.36 -13.48
CA LEU A 17 12.01 -59.49 -13.26
C LEU A 17 12.12 -58.96 -11.82
N ALA A 18 12.75 -57.80 -11.66
CA ALA A 18 12.74 -57.05 -10.42
C ALA A 18 12.18 -55.64 -10.69
N ALA A 19 10.86 -55.55 -10.53
CA ALA A 19 10.07 -54.36 -10.24
C ALA A 19 10.67 -52.99 -10.62
N ALA A 20 10.52 -52.59 -11.89
CA ALA A 20 10.38 -51.19 -12.23
C ALA A 20 8.96 -50.76 -11.86
N GLY A 21 8.75 -50.45 -10.58
CA GLY A 21 7.58 -49.70 -10.16
C GLY A 21 7.68 -48.30 -10.78
N VAL A 22 6.93 -48.07 -11.86
CA VAL A 22 6.61 -46.72 -12.28
C VAL A 22 5.85 -46.10 -11.11
N LEU A 23 6.55 -45.28 -10.32
CA LEU A 23 5.91 -44.29 -9.48
C LEU A 23 5.23 -43.31 -10.44
N VAL A 24 4.01 -43.66 -10.86
CA VAL A 24 3.03 -42.66 -11.20
C VAL A 24 2.80 -41.94 -9.89
N GLY A 25 3.61 -40.91 -9.64
CA GLY A 25 3.27 -39.94 -8.62
C GLY A 25 1.88 -39.47 -9.00
N THR A 26 0.89 -39.87 -8.21
CA THR A 26 -0.40 -39.21 -8.22
C THR A 26 -0.05 -37.77 -7.93
N GLY A 27 -0.03 -36.93 -8.97
CA GLY A 27 0.04 -35.50 -8.81
C GLY A 27 -1.12 -35.17 -7.89
N GLY A 28 -0.82 -34.94 -6.61
CA GLY A 28 -1.73 -34.22 -5.74
C GLY A 28 -2.13 -32.95 -6.49
N PRO A 29 -3.34 -32.42 -6.27
CA PRO A 29 -3.76 -31.20 -6.94
C PRO A 29 -2.60 -30.24 -6.89
N ALA A 30 -2.11 -29.82 -8.07
CA ALA A 30 -1.10 -28.79 -8.16
C ALA A 30 -1.60 -27.71 -7.22
N HIS A 31 -0.90 -27.49 -6.10
CA HIS A 31 -1.21 -26.35 -5.27
C HIS A 31 -0.87 -25.21 -6.20
N ALA A 32 -1.89 -24.68 -6.89
CA ALA A 32 -1.75 -23.47 -7.67
C ALA A 32 -1.12 -22.50 -6.69
N LEU A 33 0.16 -22.19 -6.90
CA LEU A 33 0.87 -21.22 -6.08
C LEU A 33 -0.03 -19.99 -6.09
N ILE A 34 -0.65 -19.67 -4.94
CA ILE A 34 -1.61 -18.59 -4.86
C ILE A 34 -0.78 -17.31 -5.03
N SER A 35 -0.73 -16.81 -6.25
CA SER A 35 0.14 -15.70 -6.61
C SER A 35 -0.43 -14.38 -6.09
N PRO A 36 0.43 -13.38 -5.83
CA PRO A 36 -0.03 -12.04 -5.51
C PRO A 36 -1.07 -11.52 -6.52
N GLY A 37 -2.15 -10.93 -6.00
CA GLY A 37 -3.34 -10.53 -6.74
C GLY A 37 -4.44 -11.58 -6.84
N THR A 38 -4.22 -12.83 -6.41
CA THR A 38 -5.29 -13.86 -6.45
C THR A 38 -6.44 -13.46 -5.54
N VAL A 39 -7.67 -13.47 -6.05
CA VAL A 39 -8.88 -13.16 -5.27
C VAL A 39 -9.36 -14.42 -4.57
N LEU A 40 -9.41 -14.37 -3.23
CA LEU A 40 -9.86 -15.46 -2.38
C LEU A 40 -11.37 -15.43 -2.16
N SER A 41 -11.92 -14.23 -2.01
CA SER A 41 -13.36 -14.01 -1.90
C SER A 41 -13.74 -12.65 -2.48
N ALA A 42 -14.96 -12.54 -2.99
CA ALA A 42 -15.51 -11.30 -3.51
C ALA A 42 -17.01 -11.23 -3.23
N THR A 43 -17.44 -10.25 -2.42
CA THR A 43 -18.84 -10.03 -2.05
C THR A 43 -19.28 -8.64 -2.48
N THR A 44 -20.58 -8.46 -2.75
CA THR A 44 -21.12 -7.12 -3.05
C THR A 44 -20.91 -6.19 -1.87
N ALA A 45 -20.34 -5.01 -2.13
CA ALA A 45 -20.13 -3.98 -1.11
C ALA A 45 -21.24 -2.93 -1.13
N THR A 46 -21.67 -2.49 0.06
CA THR A 46 -22.54 -1.33 0.22
C THR A 46 -21.69 -0.06 0.14
N LEU A 47 -21.95 0.76 -0.87
CA LEU A 47 -21.20 2.00 -1.09
C LEU A 47 -21.85 3.20 -0.38
N PRO A 48 -21.06 4.21 0.03
CA PRO A 48 -21.59 5.49 0.49
C PRO A 48 -22.53 6.14 -0.53
N GLY A 49 -23.40 7.04 -0.07
CA GLY A 49 -24.42 7.71 -0.90
C GLY A 49 -23.82 8.48 -2.09
N GLU A 50 -22.61 9.00 -1.95
CA GLU A 50 -21.88 9.73 -2.99
C GLU A 50 -21.31 8.80 -4.08
N LEU A 51 -21.00 7.55 -3.75
CA LEU A 51 -20.37 6.58 -4.65
C LEU A 51 -21.39 5.60 -5.25
N SER A 52 -22.45 5.27 -4.54
CA SER A 52 -23.47 4.30 -4.99
C SER A 52 -24.18 4.68 -6.31
N PRO A 53 -24.38 5.95 -6.69
CA PRO A 53 -24.92 6.31 -8.00
C PRO A 53 -23.90 6.13 -9.13
N LEU A 54 -22.60 6.20 -8.81
CA LEU A 54 -21.50 6.19 -9.79
C LEU A 54 -21.00 4.77 -10.11
N ALA A 55 -21.03 3.86 -9.12
CA ALA A 55 -20.37 2.57 -9.23
C ALA A 55 -21.16 1.41 -8.60
N THR A 56 -20.82 0.19 -9.01
CA THR A 56 -21.02 -1.02 -8.21
C THR A 56 -19.72 -1.36 -7.47
N GLY A 57 -19.82 -1.97 -6.28
CA GLY A 57 -18.66 -2.31 -5.46
C GLY A 57 -18.59 -3.80 -5.17
N LYS A 58 -17.37 -4.35 -5.21
CA LYS A 58 -17.06 -5.64 -4.59
C LYS A 58 -16.05 -5.45 -3.47
N ARG A 59 -16.34 -5.97 -2.28
CA ARG A 59 -15.33 -6.17 -1.24
C ARG A 59 -14.59 -7.47 -1.53
N ILE A 60 -13.28 -7.41 -1.56
CA ILE A 60 -12.41 -8.55 -1.88
C ILE A 60 -11.52 -8.91 -0.69
N GLN A 61 -11.20 -10.19 -0.59
CA GLN A 61 -9.95 -10.67 0.03
C GLN A 61 -9.03 -11.13 -1.08
N TYR A 62 -7.79 -10.68 -1.07
CA TYR A 62 -6.80 -11.03 -2.09
C TYR A 62 -5.44 -11.28 -1.49
N VAL A 63 -4.65 -12.09 -2.18
CA VAL A 63 -3.29 -12.42 -1.80
C VAL A 63 -2.34 -11.29 -2.15
N THR A 64 -1.46 -10.94 -1.22
CA THR A 64 -0.32 -10.05 -1.43
C THR A 64 0.91 -10.63 -0.72
N THR A 65 1.95 -9.81 -0.53
CA THR A 65 3.26 -10.26 -0.07
C THR A 65 3.76 -9.40 1.08
N THR A 66 4.13 -10.01 2.20
CA THR A 66 4.78 -9.34 3.34
C THR A 66 6.13 -8.76 2.92
N VAL A 67 6.73 -7.87 3.72
CA VAL A 67 8.07 -7.33 3.41
C VAL A 67 9.15 -8.41 3.32
N ALA A 68 8.97 -9.54 4.01
CA ALA A 68 9.87 -10.69 3.99
C ALA A 68 9.70 -11.58 2.74
N GLY A 69 8.79 -11.25 1.82
CA GLY A 69 8.54 -12.03 0.61
C GLY A 69 7.59 -13.21 0.82
N LEU A 70 6.90 -13.29 1.97
CA LEU A 70 5.95 -14.36 2.28
C LEU A 70 4.54 -13.96 1.85
N THR A 71 3.71 -14.94 1.52
CA THR A 71 2.29 -14.75 1.24
C THR A 71 1.54 -14.20 2.47
N THR A 72 0.71 -13.17 2.26
CA THR A 72 -0.28 -12.65 3.23
C THR A 72 -1.58 -12.30 2.49
N ILE A 73 -2.62 -11.92 3.24
CA ILE A 73 -3.94 -11.55 2.74
C ILE A 73 -4.22 -10.09 3.12
N ALA A 74 -4.74 -9.33 2.16
CA ALA A 74 -5.32 -8.03 2.39
C ALA A 74 -6.79 -8.01 1.93
N THR A 75 -7.56 -7.04 2.43
CA THR A 75 -8.90 -6.73 1.94
C THR A 75 -8.91 -5.43 1.15
N GLY A 76 -10.02 -5.15 0.48
CA GLY A 76 -10.20 -3.89 -0.25
C GLY A 76 -11.51 -3.84 -1.02
N LEU A 77 -11.73 -2.74 -1.73
CA LEU A 77 -12.87 -2.53 -2.62
C LEU A 77 -12.40 -2.48 -4.07
N ILE A 78 -13.15 -3.14 -4.96
CA ILE A 78 -13.10 -2.89 -6.40
C ILE A 78 -14.39 -2.17 -6.79
N LEU A 79 -14.27 -0.91 -7.19
CA LEU A 79 -15.38 -0.04 -7.57
C LEU A 79 -15.41 0.09 -9.08
N THR A 80 -16.49 -0.39 -9.70
CA THR A 80 -16.65 -0.40 -11.16
C THR A 80 -17.68 0.65 -11.58
N PRO A 81 -17.34 1.61 -12.46
CA PRO A 81 -18.29 2.59 -12.97
C PRO A 81 -19.52 1.94 -13.59
N LYS A 82 -20.71 2.47 -13.27
CA LYS A 82 -21.99 2.03 -13.86
C LYS A 82 -22.15 2.47 -15.31
N SER A 83 -21.51 3.57 -15.70
CA SER A 83 -21.53 4.14 -17.05
C SER A 83 -20.15 4.63 -17.46
N GLY A 84 -19.92 4.79 -18.76
CA GLY A 84 -18.69 5.41 -19.29
C GLY A 84 -17.39 4.65 -19.02
N LYS A 85 -17.46 3.36 -18.67
CA LYS A 85 -16.30 2.52 -18.33
C LYS A 85 -15.27 2.49 -19.46
N LYS A 86 -14.00 2.75 -19.13
CA LYS A 86 -12.85 2.80 -20.06
C LYS A 86 -11.88 1.62 -19.95
N ASN A 87 -12.22 0.60 -19.16
CA ASN A 87 -11.39 -0.59 -18.93
C ASN A 87 -9.94 -0.29 -18.49
N ARG A 88 -9.74 0.78 -17.71
CA ARG A 88 -8.50 1.12 -17.02
C ARG A 88 -8.72 1.06 -15.51
N THR A 89 -7.64 0.77 -14.79
CA THR A 89 -7.65 0.73 -13.33
C THR A 89 -6.83 1.88 -12.77
N VAL A 90 -7.37 2.56 -11.77
CA VAL A 90 -6.59 3.41 -10.87
C VAL A 90 -6.61 2.74 -9.50
N ALA A 91 -5.43 2.44 -8.94
CA ALA A 91 -5.35 2.04 -7.55
C ALA A 91 -5.42 3.31 -6.69
N TRP A 92 -6.38 3.38 -5.77
CA TRP A 92 -6.54 4.50 -4.86
C TRP A 92 -6.13 4.06 -3.45
N SER A 93 -5.05 4.61 -2.92
CA SER A 93 -4.50 4.30 -1.60
C SER A 93 -4.97 5.32 -0.56
N HIS A 94 -5.63 4.83 0.50
CA HIS A 94 -6.19 5.68 1.55
C HIS A 94 -5.12 6.22 2.50
N GLY A 95 -5.41 7.38 3.10
CA GLY A 95 -4.67 7.94 4.24
C GLY A 95 -4.87 7.14 5.52
N THR A 96 -4.33 7.60 6.64
CA THR A 96 -4.37 6.82 7.89
C THR A 96 -5.78 6.63 8.43
N THR A 97 -6.17 5.40 8.71
CA THR A 97 -7.47 5.09 9.33
C THR A 97 -7.37 4.50 10.73
N GLY A 98 -6.19 4.02 11.13
CA GLY A 98 -5.92 3.38 12.43
C GLY A 98 -5.13 2.09 12.25
N LEU A 99 -5.08 1.25 13.30
CA LEU A 99 -4.41 -0.06 13.26
C LEU A 99 -5.35 -1.24 13.51
N ALA A 100 -6.59 -0.99 13.95
CA ALA A 100 -7.54 -2.04 14.28
C ALA A 100 -8.28 -2.54 13.03
N ASP A 101 -8.73 -3.79 13.04
CA ASP A 101 -9.48 -4.40 11.93
C ASP A 101 -10.73 -3.62 11.52
N ARG A 102 -11.42 -3.01 12.50
CA ARG A 102 -12.59 -2.16 12.25
C ARG A 102 -12.28 -0.87 11.47
N CYS A 103 -11.01 -0.54 11.32
CA CYS A 103 -10.54 0.65 10.62
C CYS A 103 -10.21 0.38 9.14
N ALA A 104 -10.51 -0.83 8.63
CA ALA A 104 -10.45 -1.13 7.21
C ALA A 104 -11.55 -0.37 6.43
N PRO A 105 -11.20 0.52 5.47
CA PRO A 105 -12.19 1.26 4.68
C PRO A 105 -13.19 0.39 3.92
N SER A 106 -12.80 -0.82 3.52
CA SER A 106 -13.70 -1.75 2.82
C SER A 106 -14.82 -2.32 3.68
N ALA A 107 -14.66 -2.31 5.01
CA ALA A 107 -15.61 -2.86 5.97
C ALA A 107 -16.34 -1.79 6.79
N SER A 108 -15.86 -0.54 6.76
CA SER A 108 -16.37 0.53 7.61
C SER A 108 -16.48 1.85 6.85
N GLN A 109 -17.72 2.28 6.58
CA GLN A 109 -17.95 3.59 5.96
C GLN A 109 -17.58 4.78 6.86
N ALA A 110 -17.44 4.54 8.18
CA ALA A 110 -17.06 5.56 9.15
C ALA A 110 -15.62 6.07 8.98
N VAL A 111 -14.74 5.22 8.44
CA VAL A 111 -13.34 5.58 8.12
C VAL A 111 -13.14 5.81 6.62
N PHE A 112 -14.23 5.89 5.87
CA PHE A 112 -14.23 6.29 4.47
C PHE A 112 -14.63 7.77 4.38
N TRP A 113 -13.67 8.66 4.59
CA TRP A 113 -13.93 10.08 4.88
C TRP A 113 -14.40 10.85 3.63
N PRO A 114 -15.02 12.04 3.78
CA PRO A 114 -15.60 12.78 2.66
C PRO A 114 -14.62 13.07 1.51
N GLU A 115 -13.38 13.45 1.82
CA GLU A 115 -12.33 13.74 0.86
C GLU A 115 -11.86 12.49 0.11
N ALA A 116 -11.74 11.35 0.80
CA ALA A 116 -11.51 10.05 0.16
C ALA A 116 -12.64 9.68 -0.84
N ARG A 117 -13.91 9.88 -0.44
CA ARG A 117 -15.06 9.66 -1.33
C ARG A 117 -15.02 10.60 -2.53
N ALA A 118 -14.63 11.86 -2.34
CA ALA A 118 -14.54 12.85 -3.41
C ALA A 118 -13.46 12.48 -4.44
N ALA A 119 -12.28 12.08 -3.99
CA ALA A 119 -11.19 11.62 -4.86
C ALA A 119 -11.64 10.42 -5.72
N ILE A 120 -12.19 9.39 -5.09
CA ILE A 120 -12.70 8.20 -5.80
C ILE A 120 -13.83 8.56 -6.76
N ALA A 121 -14.76 9.44 -6.36
CA ALA A 121 -15.82 9.90 -7.26
C ALA A 121 -15.26 10.59 -8.49
N GLY A 122 -14.18 11.38 -8.36
CA GLY A 122 -13.44 11.98 -9.47
C GLY A 122 -12.94 10.92 -10.46
N LEU A 123 -12.27 9.88 -9.96
CA LEU A 123 -11.75 8.77 -10.78
C LEU A 123 -12.87 7.98 -11.47
N LEU A 124 -13.94 7.67 -10.75
CA LEU A 124 -15.10 6.96 -11.28
C LEU A 124 -15.79 7.75 -12.40
N ARG A 125 -15.92 9.07 -12.26
CA ARG A 125 -16.50 9.94 -13.30
C ARG A 125 -15.65 9.99 -14.58
N LYS A 126 -14.34 9.76 -14.51
CA LYS A 126 -13.48 9.59 -15.70
C LYS A 126 -13.65 8.22 -16.37
N GLY A 127 -14.43 7.32 -15.78
CA GLY A 127 -14.75 5.99 -16.31
C GLY A 127 -13.77 4.90 -15.90
N TRP A 128 -12.98 5.11 -14.85
CA TRP A 128 -11.98 4.14 -14.40
C TRP A 128 -12.50 3.25 -13.29
N THR A 129 -12.12 1.98 -13.33
CA THR A 129 -12.29 1.09 -12.19
C THR A 129 -11.31 1.51 -11.10
N VAL A 130 -11.79 1.68 -9.88
CA VAL A 130 -10.96 2.03 -8.72
C VAL A 130 -10.69 0.77 -7.90
N ALA A 131 -9.42 0.44 -7.69
CA ALA A 131 -8.98 -0.60 -6.75
C ALA A 131 -8.50 0.09 -5.46
N ALA A 132 -9.22 -0.07 -4.37
CA ALA A 132 -8.97 0.59 -3.09
C ALA A 132 -8.60 -0.47 -2.02
N PRO A 133 -7.31 -0.81 -1.86
CA PRO A 133 -6.87 -1.76 -0.84
C PRO A 133 -6.99 -1.19 0.58
N ASP A 134 -7.22 -2.03 1.57
CA ASP A 134 -7.16 -1.65 2.99
C ASP A 134 -5.73 -1.73 3.57
N TYR A 135 -4.77 -2.29 2.82
CA TYR A 135 -3.45 -2.75 3.29
C TYR A 135 -3.47 -3.99 4.20
N PRO A 136 -2.35 -4.73 4.32
CA PRO A 136 -2.25 -5.86 5.24
C PRO A 136 -2.48 -5.44 6.69
N GLY A 137 -3.15 -6.29 7.47
CA GLY A 137 -3.45 -6.07 8.89
C GLY A 137 -4.56 -5.05 9.18
N LEU A 138 -5.25 -4.56 8.14
CA LEU A 138 -6.52 -3.86 8.28
C LEU A 138 -7.63 -4.75 7.73
N GLY A 139 -8.52 -5.21 8.62
CA GLY A 139 -9.62 -6.10 8.27
C GLY A 139 -9.16 -7.56 8.14
N THR A 140 -7.96 -7.87 8.63
CA THR A 140 -7.34 -9.19 8.68
C THR A 140 -6.58 -9.37 10.00
N PRO A 141 -6.50 -10.59 10.60
CA PRO A 141 -5.98 -10.78 11.96
C PRO A 141 -4.50 -10.41 12.23
N GLU A 142 -3.77 -9.95 11.22
CA GLU A 142 -2.36 -9.56 11.33
C GLU A 142 -2.23 -8.11 11.81
N ALA A 143 -1.09 -7.73 12.39
CA ALA A 143 -0.86 -6.34 12.74
C ALA A 143 -0.62 -5.49 11.49
N HIS A 144 -1.29 -4.34 11.37
CA HIS A 144 -1.06 -3.41 10.26
C HIS A 144 0.38 -2.86 10.30
N PRO A 145 1.22 -3.11 9.28
CA PRO A 145 2.57 -2.57 9.18
C PRO A 145 2.50 -1.11 8.68
N TYR A 146 1.91 -0.25 9.52
CA TYR A 146 1.66 1.16 9.24
C TYR A 146 2.95 1.92 8.88
N LEU A 147 2.90 2.66 7.77
CA LEU A 147 4.03 3.39 7.18
C LEU A 147 5.23 2.50 6.82
N VAL A 148 5.01 1.20 6.66
CA VAL A 148 5.98 0.30 6.03
C VAL A 148 5.68 0.25 4.54
N GLY A 149 6.31 1.14 3.79
CA GLY A 149 5.93 1.41 2.41
C GLY A 149 6.04 0.21 1.48
N ASN A 150 6.99 -0.71 1.72
CA ASN A 150 7.08 -1.95 0.94
C ASN A 150 5.84 -2.85 1.11
N SER A 151 5.19 -2.84 2.28
CA SER A 151 3.96 -3.59 2.51
C SER A 151 2.78 -2.94 1.78
N GLU A 152 2.65 -1.61 1.92
CA GLU A 152 1.57 -0.84 1.32
C GLU A 152 1.65 -0.85 -0.21
N GLY A 153 2.82 -0.56 -0.79
CA GLY A 153 3.03 -0.53 -2.23
C GLY A 153 2.76 -1.87 -2.92
N ARG A 154 3.12 -2.99 -2.27
CA ARG A 154 2.78 -4.34 -2.79
C ARG A 154 1.28 -4.59 -2.78
N ALA A 155 0.59 -4.23 -1.70
CA ALA A 155 -0.86 -4.34 -1.62
C ALA A 155 -1.58 -3.47 -2.67
N VAL A 156 -1.09 -2.24 -2.90
CA VAL A 156 -1.57 -1.35 -3.97
C VAL A 156 -1.45 -2.02 -5.34
N ILE A 157 -0.27 -2.52 -5.71
CA ILE A 157 -0.04 -3.19 -7.00
C ILE A 157 -0.91 -4.46 -7.12
N ASP A 158 -0.96 -5.28 -6.08
CA ASP A 158 -1.70 -6.54 -6.11
C ASP A 158 -3.21 -6.33 -6.13
N SER A 159 -3.72 -5.20 -5.62
CA SER A 159 -5.13 -4.82 -5.78
C SER A 159 -5.53 -4.59 -7.25
N VAL A 160 -4.59 -4.10 -8.08
CA VAL A 160 -4.79 -3.96 -9.54
C VAL A 160 -4.84 -5.33 -10.19
N LYS A 161 -3.94 -6.25 -9.79
CA LYS A 161 -3.97 -7.65 -10.25
C LYS A 161 -5.29 -8.32 -9.86
N ALA A 162 -5.76 -8.10 -8.64
CA ALA A 162 -7.05 -8.60 -8.14
C ALA A 162 -8.24 -8.05 -8.92
N ALA A 163 -8.24 -6.75 -9.25
CA ALA A 163 -9.26 -6.16 -10.12
C ALA A 163 -9.31 -6.86 -11.49
N ARG A 164 -8.15 -7.13 -12.09
CA ARG A 164 -8.05 -7.85 -13.37
C ARG A 164 -8.46 -9.32 -13.29
N HIS A 165 -8.28 -9.98 -12.14
CA HIS A 165 -8.82 -11.33 -11.94
C HIS A 165 -10.35 -11.34 -11.88
N LEU A 166 -10.97 -10.29 -11.33
CA LEU A 166 -12.44 -10.14 -11.35
C LEU A 166 -13.00 -9.74 -12.71
N ASP A 167 -12.20 -9.04 -13.51
CA ASP A 167 -12.57 -8.56 -14.84
C ASP A 167 -11.38 -8.55 -15.80
N GLY A 168 -11.31 -9.59 -16.63
CA GLY A 168 -10.26 -9.76 -17.63
C GLY A 168 -10.25 -8.71 -18.75
N ALA A 169 -11.30 -7.88 -18.87
CA ALA A 169 -11.32 -6.78 -19.83
C ALA A 169 -10.48 -5.57 -19.38
N LEU A 170 -10.11 -5.48 -18.10
CA LEU A 170 -9.26 -4.42 -17.58
C LEU A 170 -7.84 -4.52 -18.15
N SER A 171 -7.37 -3.38 -18.69
CA SER A 171 -6.04 -3.24 -19.25
C SER A 171 -4.93 -3.59 -18.24
N THR A 172 -3.77 -3.99 -18.76
CA THR A 172 -2.53 -4.09 -17.97
C THR A 172 -1.98 -2.73 -17.55
N GLN A 173 -2.40 -1.64 -18.21
CA GLN A 173 -1.99 -0.29 -17.84
C GLN A 173 -2.82 0.22 -16.67
N TYR A 174 -2.14 0.76 -15.66
CA TYR A 174 -2.77 1.31 -14.47
C TYR A 174 -2.06 2.59 -14.01
N ALA A 175 -2.71 3.34 -13.13
CA ALA A 175 -2.13 4.47 -12.41
C ALA A 175 -2.42 4.31 -10.92
N VAL A 176 -1.71 5.07 -10.09
CA VAL A 176 -1.92 5.11 -8.64
C VAL A 176 -2.25 6.53 -8.22
N ASP A 177 -3.20 6.67 -7.31
CA ASP A 177 -3.59 7.89 -6.62
C ASP A 177 -3.54 7.62 -5.11
N GLY A 178 -3.03 8.53 -4.29
CA GLY A 178 -2.97 8.33 -2.84
C GLY A 178 -2.75 9.59 -2.04
N HIS A 179 -3.29 9.63 -0.82
CA HIS A 179 -3.19 10.77 0.09
C HIS A 179 -2.52 10.40 1.42
N SER A 180 -1.68 11.26 1.98
CA SER A 180 -1.09 11.07 3.32
C SER A 180 -0.25 9.77 3.38
N GLN A 181 -0.56 8.84 4.29
CA GLN A 181 -0.05 7.46 4.25
C GLN A 181 -0.24 6.82 2.87
N GLY A 182 -1.42 6.95 2.26
CA GLY A 182 -1.68 6.43 0.93
C GLY A 182 -0.84 7.08 -0.17
N GLY A 183 -0.42 8.34 0.02
CA GLY A 183 0.56 9.00 -0.84
C GLY A 183 1.94 8.36 -0.72
N GLN A 184 2.36 8.00 0.50
CA GLN A 184 3.57 7.19 0.72
C GLN A 184 3.46 5.83 0.04
N GLY A 185 2.38 5.09 0.28
CA GLY A 185 2.10 3.81 -0.38
C GLY A 185 2.09 3.90 -1.91
N ALA A 186 1.59 5.01 -2.47
CA ALA A 186 1.60 5.28 -3.91
C ALA A 186 3.02 5.48 -4.47
N LEU A 187 3.88 6.25 -3.78
CA LEU A 187 5.29 6.39 -4.15
C LEU A 187 6.04 5.06 -4.06
N PHE A 188 5.76 4.26 -3.03
CA PHE A 188 6.32 2.91 -2.91
C PHE A 188 5.83 1.98 -4.02
N ALA A 189 4.56 2.04 -4.42
CA ALA A 189 4.09 1.31 -5.60
C ALA A 189 4.88 1.75 -6.85
N GLY A 190 5.10 3.05 -7.03
CA GLY A 190 5.89 3.61 -8.12
C GLY A 190 7.34 3.10 -8.21
N GLN A 191 7.98 2.97 -7.04
CA GLN A 191 9.36 2.52 -6.94
C GLN A 191 9.50 0.98 -7.01
N LEU A 192 8.46 0.24 -6.60
CA LEU A 192 8.43 -1.23 -6.67
C LEU A 192 8.04 -1.75 -8.05
N ALA A 193 7.24 -0.99 -8.79
CA ALA A 193 6.70 -1.35 -10.11
C ALA A 193 7.71 -2.01 -11.07
N PRO A 194 8.96 -1.49 -11.27
CA PRO A 194 9.93 -2.12 -12.17
C PRO A 194 10.23 -3.60 -11.86
N THR A 195 10.08 -4.03 -10.61
CA THR A 195 10.46 -5.38 -10.15
C THR A 195 9.28 -6.22 -9.67
N TYR A 196 8.10 -5.62 -9.43
CA TYR A 196 6.98 -6.28 -8.77
C TYR A 196 5.68 -6.36 -9.62
N ASP A 197 5.52 -5.47 -10.60
CA ASP A 197 4.28 -5.37 -11.39
C ASP A 197 4.04 -6.56 -12.31
N GLY A 198 5.10 -7.28 -12.69
CA GLY A 198 5.04 -8.37 -13.64
C GLY A 198 4.56 -7.88 -15.02
N ALA A 199 3.35 -8.29 -15.42
CA ALA A 199 2.77 -7.90 -16.72
C ALA A 199 2.00 -6.57 -16.69
N LEU A 200 1.86 -5.93 -15.51
CA LEU A 200 1.26 -4.60 -15.42
C LEU A 200 2.24 -3.53 -15.92
N VAL A 201 1.68 -2.39 -16.33
CA VAL A 201 2.46 -1.23 -16.77
C VAL A 201 1.96 -0.01 -16.02
N LEU A 202 2.74 0.47 -15.05
CA LEU A 202 2.46 1.72 -14.35
C LEU A 202 2.59 2.91 -15.30
N LYS A 203 1.56 3.75 -15.36
CA LYS A 203 1.48 4.91 -16.26
C LYS A 203 1.69 6.24 -15.54
N GLY A 204 1.51 6.29 -14.24
CA GLY A 204 1.77 7.47 -13.42
C GLY A 204 1.37 7.26 -11.97
N VAL A 205 1.99 8.05 -11.09
CA VAL A 205 1.70 8.09 -9.65
C VAL A 205 1.28 9.52 -9.30
N ALA A 206 0.04 9.71 -8.87
CA ALA A 206 -0.42 10.95 -8.28
C ALA A 206 -0.45 10.80 -6.76
N THR A 207 0.09 11.78 -6.05
CA THR A 207 0.09 11.80 -4.59
C THR A 207 -0.33 13.15 -4.06
N ILE A 208 -1.12 13.15 -2.98
CA ILE A 208 -1.54 14.33 -2.26
C ILE A 208 -0.95 14.27 -0.86
N ALA A 209 -0.18 15.28 -0.47
CA ALA A 209 0.48 15.38 0.83
C ALA A 209 1.15 14.06 1.28
N PRO A 210 2.03 13.45 0.45
CA PRO A 210 2.57 12.13 0.75
C PRO A 210 3.46 12.17 2.00
N VAL A 211 3.22 11.23 2.92
CA VAL A 211 4.16 11.02 4.03
C VAL A 211 5.52 10.61 3.46
N SER A 212 6.57 11.31 3.87
CA SER A 212 7.94 11.10 3.42
C SER A 212 8.93 11.56 4.48
N ASN A 213 10.21 11.19 4.34
CA ASN A 213 11.30 11.62 5.22
C ASN A 213 10.93 11.58 6.72
N LEU A 214 10.37 10.46 7.17
CA LEU A 214 9.82 10.28 8.52
C LEU A 214 10.85 10.49 9.63
N ASP A 215 12.12 10.25 9.37
CA ASP A 215 13.23 10.56 10.27
C ASP A 215 13.40 12.06 10.52
N GLN A 216 12.95 12.90 9.59
CA GLN A 216 12.95 14.35 9.73
C GLN A 216 11.66 14.87 10.37
N ILE A 217 10.51 14.22 10.14
CA ILE A 217 9.23 14.61 10.74
C ILE A 217 9.14 14.17 12.21
N ALA A 218 9.51 12.92 12.51
CA ALA A 218 9.28 12.31 13.82
C ALA A 218 9.84 13.09 15.02
N PRO A 219 11.02 13.75 14.94
CA PRO A 219 11.54 14.57 16.05
C PRO A 219 10.62 15.72 16.47
N TYR A 220 9.73 16.20 15.59
CA TYR A 220 8.82 17.32 15.87
C TYR A 220 7.43 16.88 16.34
N ILE A 221 7.15 15.57 16.38
CA ILE A 221 5.85 15.04 16.81
C ILE A 221 5.61 15.17 18.32
N PRO A 222 6.57 14.86 19.22
CA PRO A 222 6.35 14.99 20.66
C PRO A 222 5.90 16.41 21.05
N GLY A 223 4.82 16.50 21.83
CA GLY A 223 4.18 17.74 22.27
C GLY A 223 3.10 18.29 21.34
N THR A 224 2.84 17.65 20.19
CA THR A 224 1.78 18.07 19.25
C THR A 224 0.48 17.29 19.46
N PRO A 225 -0.65 17.70 18.84
CA PRO A 225 -1.84 16.84 18.79
C PRO A 225 -1.63 15.52 18.00
N GLY A 226 -0.60 15.46 17.13
CA GLY A 226 -0.30 14.33 16.24
C GLY A 226 0.49 13.17 16.87
N GLN A 227 0.65 13.13 18.20
CA GLN A 227 1.51 12.14 18.88
C GLN A 227 1.14 10.68 18.59
N GLY A 228 -0.14 10.40 18.32
CA GLY A 228 -0.60 9.06 17.96
C GLY A 228 0.03 8.50 16.69
N TYR A 229 0.42 9.35 15.72
CA TYR A 229 1.10 8.91 14.50
C TYR A 229 2.45 8.25 14.79
N LEU A 230 3.25 8.85 15.67
CA LEU A 230 4.54 8.27 16.07
C LEU A 230 4.33 6.90 16.71
N VAL A 231 3.34 6.78 17.62
CA VAL A 231 3.06 5.51 18.29
C VAL A 231 2.60 4.44 17.30
N MET A 232 1.71 4.78 16.37
CA MET A 232 1.30 3.86 15.31
C MET A 232 2.50 3.41 14.47
N ALA A 233 3.41 4.31 14.12
CA ALA A 233 4.61 3.97 13.33
C ALA A 233 5.57 3.02 14.07
N LEU A 234 5.72 3.16 15.40
CA LEU A 234 6.49 2.21 16.20
C LEU A 234 5.90 0.79 16.13
N TYR A 235 4.57 0.68 16.23
CA TYR A 235 3.89 -0.61 16.13
C TYR A 235 3.87 -1.15 14.69
N GLY A 236 3.84 -0.29 13.68
CA GLY A 236 4.02 -0.66 12.28
C GLY A 236 5.40 -1.28 12.02
N ILE A 237 6.47 -0.73 12.60
CA ILE A 237 7.81 -1.33 12.58
C ILE A 237 7.80 -2.71 13.26
N ASN A 238 7.18 -2.83 14.44
CA ASN A 238 7.11 -4.10 15.18
C ASN A 238 6.40 -5.21 14.38
N ALA A 239 5.40 -4.86 13.56
CA ALA A 239 4.70 -5.81 12.68
C ALA A 239 5.63 -6.49 11.66
N VAL A 240 6.75 -5.86 11.31
CA VAL A 240 7.72 -6.39 10.32
C VAL A 240 9.11 -6.69 10.89
N GLU A 241 9.43 -6.18 12.08
CA GLU A 241 10.64 -6.43 12.84
C GLU A 241 10.26 -6.86 14.27
N PRO A 242 9.90 -8.14 14.51
CA PRO A 242 9.41 -8.60 15.82
C PRO A 242 10.42 -8.42 16.97
N THR A 243 11.72 -8.29 16.65
CA THR A 243 12.79 -7.99 17.62
C THR A 243 12.77 -6.53 18.08
N PHE A 244 12.11 -5.63 17.35
CA PHE A 244 11.89 -4.25 17.76
C PHE A 244 10.72 -4.19 18.72
N ASN A 245 10.96 -3.82 19.98
CA ASN A 245 9.90 -3.71 21.00
C ASN A 245 9.50 -2.22 21.21
N PRO A 246 8.32 -1.77 20.71
CA PRO A 246 7.88 -0.38 20.82
C PRO A 246 7.84 0.14 22.26
N ALA A 247 7.50 -0.71 23.23
CA ALA A 247 7.38 -0.31 24.63
C ALA A 247 8.71 0.20 25.21
N THR A 248 9.85 -0.23 24.67
CA THR A 248 11.17 0.26 25.12
C THR A 248 11.46 1.70 24.69
N TYR A 249 10.71 2.23 23.72
CA TYR A 249 10.84 3.59 23.19
C TYR A 249 9.72 4.53 23.63
N LEU A 250 8.71 4.03 24.34
CA LEU A 250 7.62 4.81 24.91
C LEU A 250 7.88 5.12 26.38
N ALA A 251 7.49 6.29 26.85
CA ALA A 251 7.47 6.61 28.28
C ALA A 251 6.29 5.89 28.98
N PRO A 252 6.34 5.71 30.32
CA PRO A 252 5.29 4.97 31.04
C PRO A 252 3.85 5.42 30.77
N PRO A 253 3.52 6.74 30.70
CA PRO A 253 2.15 7.18 30.39
C PRO A 253 1.68 6.73 29.01
N ALA A 254 2.47 6.95 27.96
CA ALA A 254 2.14 6.48 26.61
C ALA A 254 1.97 4.96 26.53
N ARG A 255 2.80 4.19 27.23
CA ARG A 255 2.67 2.72 27.26
C ARG A 255 1.33 2.23 27.82
N GLN A 256 0.69 2.99 28.70
CA GLN A 256 -0.58 2.59 29.29
C GLN A 256 -1.76 2.76 28.32
N LEU A 257 -1.58 3.50 27.22
CA LEU A 257 -2.61 3.81 26.25
C LEU A 257 -2.64 2.84 25.06
N THR A 258 -1.73 1.86 24.98
CA THR A 258 -1.54 1.02 23.78
C THR A 258 -2.75 0.14 23.44
N SER A 259 -3.69 -0.06 24.36
CA SER A 259 -4.95 -0.75 24.08
C SER A 259 -5.79 -0.03 23.02
N VAL A 260 -5.69 1.31 22.92
CA VAL A 260 -6.41 2.09 21.89
C VAL A 260 -5.94 1.75 20.48
N LEU A 261 -4.72 1.23 20.31
CA LEU A 261 -4.21 0.83 19.00
C LEU A 261 -4.94 -0.41 18.45
N GLN A 262 -5.46 -1.26 19.34
CA GLN A 262 -6.17 -2.49 18.96
C GLN A 262 -7.66 -2.29 18.80
N THR A 263 -8.21 -1.23 19.39
CA THR A 263 -9.66 -1.00 19.45
C THR A 263 -10.09 0.24 18.70
N GLY A 264 -9.23 1.25 18.57
CA GLY A 264 -9.56 2.56 18.03
C GLY A 264 -9.09 2.77 16.58
N CYS A 265 -9.79 3.68 15.90
CA CYS A 265 -9.38 4.25 14.61
C CYS A 265 -8.66 5.59 14.82
N LEU A 266 -8.23 6.22 13.72
CA LEU A 266 -7.31 7.37 13.73
C LEU A 266 -7.64 8.42 14.81
N GLU A 267 -8.84 8.99 14.77
CA GLU A 267 -9.26 10.04 15.71
C GLU A 267 -9.25 9.60 17.17
N GLU A 268 -9.66 8.37 17.45
CA GLU A 268 -9.64 7.81 18.81
C GLU A 268 -8.19 7.63 19.31
N ILE A 269 -7.28 7.23 18.42
CA ILE A 269 -5.85 7.11 18.73
C ILE A 269 -5.24 8.50 18.95
N LEU A 270 -5.45 9.46 18.04
CA LEU A 270 -4.93 10.82 18.20
C LEU A 270 -5.42 11.46 19.49
N ALA A 271 -6.73 11.39 19.77
CA ALA A 271 -7.32 11.94 20.99
C ALA A 271 -6.74 11.33 22.27
N ALA A 272 -6.41 10.03 22.26
CA ALA A 272 -5.81 9.36 23.42
C ALA A 272 -4.40 9.89 23.73
N TYR A 273 -3.58 10.14 22.72
CA TYR A 273 -2.19 10.57 22.90
C TYR A 273 -2.02 12.09 22.93
N ALA A 274 -2.92 12.89 22.34
CA ALA A 274 -2.80 14.35 22.26
C ALA A 274 -2.53 15.07 23.61
N PRO A 275 -3.09 14.64 24.76
CA PRO A 275 -2.85 15.33 26.03
C PRO A 275 -1.46 15.11 26.66
N LEU A 276 -0.64 14.18 26.14
CA LEU A 276 0.66 13.89 26.74
C LEU A 276 1.67 15.01 26.47
N THR A 277 2.51 15.33 27.44
CA THR A 277 3.73 16.12 27.21
C THR A 277 4.75 15.30 26.40
N PRO A 278 5.77 15.93 25.78
CA PRO A 278 6.84 15.19 25.11
C PRO A 278 7.45 14.06 25.95
N GLU A 279 7.75 14.31 27.23
CA GLU A 279 8.37 13.35 28.16
C GLU A 279 7.39 12.25 28.60
N GLN A 280 6.09 12.52 28.52
CA GLN A 280 5.05 11.52 28.75
C GLN A 280 4.83 10.62 27.52
N LEU A 281 5.22 11.07 26.33
CA LEU A 281 5.20 10.29 25.09
C LEU A 281 6.42 9.37 24.96
N VAL A 282 7.62 9.96 24.91
CA VAL A 282 8.90 9.25 24.73
C VAL A 282 9.90 9.65 25.84
N PRO A 283 10.84 8.77 26.22
CA PRO A 283 11.83 9.08 27.25
C PRO A 283 12.61 10.37 26.93
N GLY A 284 12.55 11.34 27.85
CA GLY A 284 13.23 12.63 27.70
C GLY A 284 12.67 13.56 26.62
N GLY A 285 11.49 13.26 26.05
CA GLY A 285 10.86 14.11 25.04
C GLY A 285 11.50 14.06 23.66
N VAL A 286 12.53 13.22 23.47
CA VAL A 286 13.31 13.13 22.23
C VAL A 286 13.15 11.74 21.63
N VAL A 287 12.80 11.69 20.35
CA VAL A 287 12.70 10.44 19.60
C VAL A 287 14.09 9.81 19.46
N SER A 288 14.22 8.53 19.82
CA SER A 288 15.50 7.82 19.78
C SER A 288 16.08 7.74 18.36
N PRO A 289 17.41 7.92 18.17
CA PRO A 289 18.06 7.70 16.87
C PRO A 289 17.81 6.29 16.27
N ALA A 290 17.64 5.28 17.13
CA ALA A 290 17.31 3.92 16.69
C ALA A 290 15.90 3.80 16.09
N VAL A 291 14.96 4.66 16.53
CA VAL A 291 13.63 4.80 15.93
C VAL A 291 13.74 5.54 14.61
N LEU A 292 14.42 6.68 14.57
CA LEU A 292 14.60 7.49 13.36
C LEU A 292 15.20 6.68 12.21
N THR A 293 16.23 5.87 12.51
CA THR A 293 16.85 4.97 11.52
C THR A 293 15.86 3.98 10.92
N ARG A 294 14.93 3.45 11.72
CA ARG A 294 13.92 2.48 11.26
C ARG A 294 12.80 3.16 10.49
N LEU A 295 12.36 4.32 10.93
CA LEU A 295 11.39 5.15 10.20
C LEU A 295 11.92 5.48 8.81
N ALA A 296 13.18 5.92 8.70
CA ALA A 296 13.81 6.13 7.41
C ALA A 296 13.87 4.85 6.56
N ARG A 297 14.33 3.75 7.14
CA ARG A 297 14.52 2.47 6.45
C ARG A 297 13.21 1.90 5.88
N TYR A 298 12.13 1.95 6.65
CA TYR A 298 10.88 1.30 6.29
C TYR A 298 9.90 2.23 5.59
N GLY A 299 9.97 3.53 5.89
CA GLY A 299 8.91 4.46 5.52
C GLY A 299 9.30 5.58 4.59
N ASN A 300 10.58 5.83 4.29
CA ASN A 300 10.94 6.86 3.33
C ASN A 300 10.83 6.34 1.89
N PRO A 301 9.99 6.97 1.04
CA PRO A 301 9.93 6.67 -0.38
C PRO A 301 11.15 7.27 -1.11
N ALA A 302 11.16 7.18 -2.45
CA ALA A 302 12.19 7.78 -3.31
C ALA A 302 13.62 7.26 -3.04
N THR A 303 13.73 6.05 -2.50
CA THR A 303 15.02 5.37 -2.26
C THR A 303 15.55 4.62 -3.48
N VAL A 304 14.72 4.46 -4.52
CA VAL A 304 15.09 3.96 -5.84
C VAL A 304 14.34 4.74 -6.92
N ALA A 305 14.86 4.71 -8.16
CA ALA A 305 14.25 5.41 -9.28
C ALA A 305 12.83 4.90 -9.56
N PRO A 306 11.81 5.80 -9.61
CA PRO A 306 10.46 5.43 -10.05
C PRO A 306 10.45 4.97 -11.53
N SER A 307 9.43 4.20 -11.92
CA SER A 307 9.26 3.76 -13.32
C SER A 307 8.37 4.67 -14.18
N ALA A 308 7.63 5.59 -13.55
CA ALA A 308 6.60 6.39 -14.19
C ALA A 308 6.65 7.85 -13.70
N PRO A 309 6.06 8.80 -14.46
CA PRO A 309 5.92 10.19 -14.03
C PRO A 309 5.16 10.30 -12.70
N ILE A 310 5.50 11.32 -11.91
CA ILE A 310 4.91 11.60 -10.60
C ILE A 310 4.25 12.97 -10.61
N LEU A 311 3.04 13.06 -10.06
CA LEU A 311 2.41 14.30 -9.61
C LEU A 311 2.40 14.32 -8.09
N ILE A 312 2.90 15.40 -7.51
CA ILE A 312 2.80 15.68 -6.08
C ILE A 312 1.98 16.94 -5.89
N VAL A 313 0.90 16.84 -5.13
CA VAL A 313 0.05 17.96 -4.74
C VAL A 313 0.18 18.16 -3.23
N GLN A 314 0.28 19.40 -2.75
CA GLN A 314 0.27 19.64 -1.30
C GLN A 314 -0.27 21.02 -0.93
N GLY A 315 -1.06 21.07 0.13
CA GLY A 315 -1.47 22.31 0.78
C GLY A 315 -0.29 23.02 1.45
N THR A 316 -0.22 24.34 1.36
CA THR A 316 0.84 25.10 2.05
C THR A 316 0.63 25.19 3.55
N ASP A 317 -0.61 25.00 4.01
CA ASP A 317 -1.02 25.09 5.41
C ASP A 317 -1.28 23.67 5.98
N ASP A 318 -0.60 22.67 5.41
CA ASP A 318 -0.68 21.27 5.83
C ASP A 318 -0.22 21.10 7.27
N ASP A 319 -1.13 20.63 8.11
CA ASP A 319 -1.01 20.50 9.55
C ASP A 319 -0.58 19.10 10.01
N ALA A 320 -0.43 18.13 9.09
CA ALA A 320 -0.02 16.76 9.39
C ALA A 320 1.30 16.36 8.73
N VAL A 321 1.51 16.75 7.47
CA VAL A 321 2.76 16.53 6.72
C VAL A 321 3.35 17.90 6.41
N PRO A 322 4.46 18.30 7.07
CA PRO A 322 5.02 19.63 6.87
C PRO A 322 5.38 19.89 5.40
N TYR A 323 4.91 21.01 4.84
CA TYR A 323 5.12 21.39 3.45
C TYR A 323 6.59 21.34 3.03
N ASP A 324 7.50 21.83 3.87
CA ASP A 324 8.94 21.90 3.61
C ASP A 324 9.60 20.52 3.48
N ILE A 325 9.02 19.49 4.09
CA ILE A 325 9.52 18.11 3.93
C ILE A 325 9.30 17.64 2.50
N THR A 326 8.11 17.89 1.95
CA THR A 326 7.82 17.55 0.56
C THR A 326 8.55 18.48 -0.40
N ALA A 327 8.39 19.79 -0.25
CA ALA A 327 8.92 20.80 -1.17
C ALA A 327 10.46 20.86 -1.16
N GLY A 328 11.09 20.51 -0.03
CA GLY A 328 12.53 20.44 0.13
C GLY A 328 13.07 19.02 -0.07
N SER A 329 12.89 18.16 0.94
CA SER A 329 13.57 16.86 1.02
C SER A 329 13.10 15.87 -0.05
N LEU A 330 11.79 15.64 -0.18
CA LEU A 330 11.27 14.65 -1.13
C LEU A 330 11.51 15.06 -2.58
N LEU A 331 11.22 16.31 -2.94
CA LEU A 331 11.45 16.80 -4.31
C LEU A 331 12.93 16.77 -4.68
N ALA A 332 13.84 17.12 -3.77
CA ALA A 332 15.28 17.02 -4.02
C ALA A 332 15.67 15.56 -4.31
N GLN A 333 15.23 14.61 -3.49
CA GLN A 333 15.50 13.17 -3.70
C GLN A 333 14.94 12.66 -5.02
N LEU A 334 13.73 13.08 -5.39
CA LEU A 334 13.12 12.66 -6.64
C LEU A 334 13.79 13.30 -7.87
N SER A 335 14.33 14.51 -7.74
CA SER A 335 15.06 15.21 -8.81
C SER A 335 16.39 14.55 -9.17
N ASP A 336 16.94 13.71 -8.29
CA ASP A 336 18.12 12.89 -8.57
C ASP A 336 17.82 11.79 -9.60
N TYR A 337 16.54 11.51 -9.88
CA TYR A 337 16.10 10.55 -10.89
C TYR A 337 15.62 11.25 -12.16
N GLY A 338 15.83 10.60 -13.32
CA GLY A 338 15.39 11.15 -14.62
C GLY A 338 13.89 11.04 -14.90
N GLN A 339 13.05 10.67 -13.91
CA GLN A 339 11.59 10.61 -14.10
C GLN A 339 10.96 12.00 -13.97
N PRO A 340 9.99 12.36 -14.82
CA PRO A 340 9.28 13.63 -14.67
C PRO A 340 8.53 13.70 -13.33
N VAL A 341 8.78 14.76 -12.57
CA VAL A 341 8.04 15.09 -11.35
C VAL A 341 7.41 16.46 -11.49
N GLU A 342 6.09 16.51 -11.34
CA GLU A 342 5.30 17.72 -11.31
C GLU A 342 4.88 17.99 -9.87
N PHE A 343 5.17 19.19 -9.36
CA PHE A 343 4.77 19.62 -8.03
C PHE A 343 3.75 20.76 -8.12
N VAL A 344 2.61 20.57 -7.46
CA VAL A 344 1.49 21.52 -7.43
C VAL A 344 1.23 21.93 -5.97
N PRO A 345 1.78 23.07 -5.51
CA PRO A 345 1.41 23.63 -4.23
C PRO A 345 0.00 24.24 -4.29
N LEU A 346 -0.76 24.11 -3.21
CA LEU A 346 -2.10 24.67 -3.05
C LEU A 346 -2.08 25.70 -1.91
N PRO A 347 -1.99 27.00 -2.22
CA PRO A 347 -1.92 28.04 -1.20
C PRO A 347 -3.15 28.05 -0.27
N GLY A 348 -2.91 28.00 1.03
CA GLY A 348 -3.94 28.07 2.08
C GLY A 348 -4.74 26.78 2.30
N GLU A 349 -4.49 25.73 1.53
CA GLU A 349 -5.14 24.43 1.74
C GLU A 349 -4.47 23.66 2.88
N THR A 350 -5.30 22.97 3.68
CA THR A 350 -4.87 22.09 4.78
C THR A 350 -4.54 20.68 4.27
N HIS A 351 -4.16 19.77 5.17
CA HIS A 351 -3.81 18.38 4.83
C HIS A 351 -4.93 17.66 4.04
N ASP A 352 -6.16 17.73 4.53
CA ASP A 352 -7.33 17.11 3.89
C ASP A 352 -7.98 18.04 2.84
N GLY A 353 -7.87 19.37 3.04
CA GLY A 353 -8.34 20.37 2.07
C GLY A 353 -7.66 20.20 0.71
N ALA A 354 -6.38 19.86 0.70
CA ALA A 354 -5.61 19.59 -0.51
C ALA A 354 -6.20 18.45 -1.35
N VAL A 355 -6.82 17.43 -0.74
CA VAL A 355 -7.49 16.34 -1.48
C VAL A 355 -8.72 16.88 -2.21
N LEU A 356 -9.57 17.63 -1.50
CA LEU A 356 -10.80 18.20 -2.06
C LEU A 356 -10.49 19.21 -3.18
N ALA A 357 -9.52 20.09 -2.97
CA ALA A 357 -9.11 21.12 -3.91
C ALA A 357 -8.48 20.55 -5.19
N SER A 358 -7.93 19.34 -5.14
CA SER A 358 -7.17 18.75 -6.25
C SER A 358 -7.87 17.60 -7.00
N VAL A 359 -9.10 17.21 -6.62
CA VAL A 359 -9.83 16.07 -7.24
C VAL A 359 -9.80 16.12 -8.77
N GLU A 360 -10.14 17.26 -9.38
CA GLU A 360 -10.18 17.37 -10.84
C GLU A 360 -8.78 17.47 -11.46
N THR A 361 -7.84 18.13 -10.79
CA THR A 361 -6.44 18.24 -11.21
C THR A 361 -5.79 16.87 -11.28
N VAL A 362 -5.89 16.08 -10.20
CA VAL A 362 -5.36 14.72 -10.11
C VAL A 362 -6.02 13.81 -11.15
N ALA A 363 -7.35 13.81 -11.22
CA ALA A 363 -8.07 12.99 -12.19
C ALA A 363 -7.74 13.39 -13.64
N THR A 364 -7.55 14.67 -13.95
CA THR A 364 -7.16 15.10 -15.30
C THR A 364 -5.72 14.72 -15.62
N TRP A 365 -4.80 14.89 -14.67
CA TRP A 365 -3.41 14.49 -14.83
C TRP A 365 -3.28 12.99 -15.11
N ILE A 366 -3.96 12.14 -14.33
CA ILE A 366 -4.01 10.68 -14.56
C ILE A 366 -4.56 10.36 -15.96
N ALA A 367 -5.55 11.11 -16.44
CA ALA A 367 -6.16 10.85 -17.74
C ALA A 367 -5.15 10.96 -18.88
N THR A 368 -4.24 11.94 -18.81
CA THR A 368 -3.17 12.14 -19.79
C THR A 368 -2.09 11.05 -19.76
N ARG A 369 -2.15 10.10 -18.82
CA ARG A 369 -1.24 8.94 -18.74
C ARG A 369 -1.76 7.74 -19.52
N PHE A 370 -3.06 7.68 -19.79
CA PHE A 370 -3.71 6.58 -20.53
C PHE A 370 -3.92 6.83 -22.02
N THR A 371 -3.55 8.02 -22.49
CA THR A 371 -3.65 8.47 -23.89
C THR A 371 -2.47 8.05 -24.74
#